data_AF-A0A7J3QXG5-F1
#
_entry.id   AF-A0A7J3QXG5-F1
#
_cell.length_a   1.000
_cell.length_b   1.000
_cell.length_c   1.000
_cell.angle_alpha   90.00
_cell.angle_beta   90.00
_cell.angle_gamma   90.00
#
_symmetry.space_group_name_H-M   'P 1'
#
loop_
_entity.id
_entity.type
_entity.pdbx_description
1 polymer ?
#
loop_
_entity_poly.entity_id
_entity_poly.type
_entity_poly.pdbx_seq_one_letter_code
_entity_poly.pdbx_strand_id
1 'polypeptide(L)'
;MNKMERKAEPSGTVSVDIFSLLVETSEKEKRKRREELLAPLGVKEFFVDGKIAIDKRICKGVECKLCIKVCPTNALYWKGSGEVGITEELCIYCGACVLNCMVDNCIKIERRRENGVVERFSTPRAFAMLENGIDTKKRFERVKAIFPSTTDYLKRYKPTLT
;
A
#
# COMPACT_ATOMS: atom_id res chain seq x y z
N MET A 1 4.36 -62.19 33.64
CA MET A 1 4.56 -62.63 32.25
C MET A 1 4.57 -61.41 31.34
N ASN A 2 5.57 -61.36 30.48
CA ASN A 2 6.01 -60.23 29.64
C ASN A 2 4.99 -59.67 28.65
N LYS A 3 5.35 -58.46 28.18
CA LYS A 3 5.05 -57.77 26.92
C LYS A 3 4.02 -56.65 27.06
N MET A 4 4.22 -55.44 26.54
CA MET A 4 5.27 -54.91 25.68
C MET A 4 5.14 -53.38 25.75
N GLU A 5 6.27 -52.69 25.90
CA GLU A 5 6.39 -51.25 25.71
C GLU A 5 5.96 -50.90 24.28
N ARG A 6 4.97 -50.02 24.13
CA ARG A 6 4.66 -49.41 22.83
C ARG A 6 5.64 -48.26 22.64
N LYS A 7 6.68 -48.50 21.85
CA LYS A 7 7.63 -47.48 21.38
C LYS A 7 6.86 -46.38 20.65
N ALA A 8 7.13 -45.13 21.03
CA ALA A 8 6.76 -43.97 20.23
C ALA A 8 7.65 -43.94 18.98
N GLU A 9 7.05 -44.00 17.79
CA GLU A 9 7.74 -43.72 16.54
C GLU A 9 7.69 -42.21 16.26
N PRO A 10 8.82 -41.56 15.96
CA PRO A 10 8.85 -40.17 15.54
C PRO A 10 8.63 -40.12 14.03
N SER A 11 7.38 -40.03 13.59
CA SER A 11 7.09 -39.76 12.18
C SER A 11 6.59 -38.33 12.01
N GLY A 12 7.49 -37.38 12.29
CA GLY A 12 7.39 -36.02 11.78
C GLY A 12 7.54 -36.03 10.26
N THR A 13 6.53 -36.54 9.55
CA THR A 13 6.37 -36.20 8.14
C THR A 13 5.93 -34.75 8.12
N VAL A 14 6.79 -33.86 7.59
CA VAL A 14 6.36 -32.51 7.24
C VAL A 14 5.35 -32.69 6.11
N SER A 15 4.08 -32.85 6.47
CA SER A 15 2.97 -32.90 5.53
C SER A 15 2.86 -31.49 4.94
N VAL A 16 3.57 -31.26 3.83
CA VAL A 16 3.42 -30.00 3.11
C VAL A 16 2.00 -29.97 2.57
N ASP A 17 1.19 -29.06 3.12
CA ASP A 17 -0.20 -28.88 2.73
C ASP A 17 -0.27 -28.35 1.29
N ILE A 18 -0.82 -29.17 0.39
CA ILE A 18 -0.98 -28.85 -1.03
C ILE A 18 -1.77 -27.55 -1.21
N PHE A 19 -2.76 -27.27 -0.35
CA PHE A 19 -3.54 -26.03 -0.43
C PHE A 19 -2.66 -24.81 -0.14
N SER A 20 -1.82 -24.89 0.89
CA SER A 20 -0.84 -23.84 1.19
C SER A 20 0.11 -23.57 0.02
N LEU A 21 0.63 -24.62 -0.63
CA LEU A 21 1.47 -24.47 -1.83
C LEU A 21 0.74 -23.83 -3.02
N LEU A 22 -0.52 -24.20 -3.25
CA LEU A 22 -1.34 -23.63 -4.32
C LEU A 22 -1.63 -22.14 -4.08
N VAL A 23 -1.89 -21.75 -2.83
CA VAL A 23 -2.06 -20.34 -2.45
C VAL A 23 -0.77 -19.56 -2.69
N GLU A 24 0.37 -20.06 -2.20
CA GLU A 24 1.66 -19.40 -2.39
C GLU A 24 2.04 -19.23 -3.86
N THR A 25 1.83 -20.26 -4.68
CA THR A 25 2.12 -20.20 -6.12
C THR A 25 1.23 -19.19 -6.83
N SER A 26 -0.07 -19.16 -6.52
CA SER A 26 -1.01 -18.17 -7.05
C SER A 26 -0.61 -16.73 -6.68
N GLU A 27 -0.21 -16.49 -5.43
CA GLU A 27 0.24 -15.17 -4.98
C GLU A 27 1.55 -14.73 -5.67
N LYS A 28 2.50 -15.65 -5.83
CA LYS A 28 3.76 -15.40 -6.55
C LYS A 28 3.50 -15.05 -8.02
N GLU A 29 2.60 -15.75 -8.69
CA GLU A 29 2.21 -15.46 -10.07
C GLU A 29 1.54 -14.10 -10.21
N LYS A 30 0.61 -13.76 -9.30
CA LYS A 30 -0.01 -12.42 -9.27
C LYS A 30 1.03 -11.32 -9.11
N ARG A 31 2.02 -11.52 -8.22
CA ARG A 31 3.09 -10.54 -7.99
C ARG A 31 3.95 -10.34 -9.24
N LYS A 32 4.42 -11.43 -9.87
CA LYS A 32 5.19 -11.36 -11.13
C LYS A 32 4.43 -10.63 -12.22
N ARG A 33 3.15 -10.96 -12.41
CA ARG A 33 2.29 -10.31 -13.41
C ARG A 33 2.13 -8.81 -13.14
N ARG A 34 1.99 -8.40 -11.88
CA ARG A 34 1.94 -6.97 -11.51
C ARG A 34 3.25 -6.25 -11.83
N GLU A 35 4.39 -6.85 -11.49
CA GLU A 35 5.72 -6.29 -11.79
C GLU A 35 5.89 -6.07 -13.30
N GLU A 36 5.51 -7.04 -14.13
CA GLU A 36 5.54 -6.94 -15.59
C GLU A 36 4.62 -5.83 -16.15
N LEU A 37 3.40 -5.70 -15.61
CA LEU A 37 2.43 -4.69 -16.05
C LEU A 37 2.85 -3.26 -15.66
N LEU A 38 3.49 -3.09 -14.50
CA LEU A 38 3.85 -1.77 -13.98
C LEU A 38 5.23 -1.29 -14.46
N ALA A 39 6.14 -2.19 -14.83
CA ALA A 39 7.49 -1.85 -15.27
C ALA A 39 7.54 -0.77 -16.38
N PRO A 40 6.71 -0.80 -17.44
CA PRO A 40 6.73 0.21 -18.49
C PRO A 40 6.30 1.61 -18.02
N LEU A 41 5.54 1.70 -16.93
CA LEU A 41 5.02 2.97 -16.42
C LEU A 41 6.07 3.74 -15.61
N GLY A 42 7.19 3.12 -15.25
CA GLY A 42 8.24 3.74 -14.43
C GLY A 42 7.78 4.15 -13.03
N VAL A 43 6.66 3.58 -12.55
CA VAL A 43 6.07 3.91 -11.26
C VAL A 43 6.67 3.00 -10.19
N LYS A 44 7.17 3.60 -9.11
CA LYS A 44 7.65 2.84 -7.96
C LYS A 44 6.48 2.42 -7.07
N GLU A 45 6.31 1.12 -6.87
CA GLU A 45 5.39 0.56 -5.88
C GLU A 45 6.02 0.60 -4.48
N PHE A 46 5.25 1.05 -3.47
CA PHE A 46 5.72 1.20 -2.09
C PHE A 46 5.00 0.27 -1.10
N PHE A 47 4.06 -0.54 -1.59
CA PHE A 47 3.14 -1.32 -0.78
C PHE A 47 3.25 -2.79 -1.16
N VAL A 48 3.20 -3.65 -0.16
CA VAL A 48 3.27 -5.12 -0.33
C VAL A 48 1.95 -5.65 -0.87
N ASP A 49 0.84 -5.16 -0.33
CA ASP A 49 -0.52 -5.49 -0.72
C ASP A 49 -1.46 -4.30 -0.45
N GLY A 50 -2.68 -4.40 -0.97
CA GLY A 50 -3.73 -3.45 -0.68
C GLY A 50 -5.09 -3.84 -1.25
N LYS A 51 -6.10 -3.06 -0.88
CA LYS A 51 -7.48 -3.16 -1.33
C LYS A 51 -8.02 -1.78 -1.64
N ILE A 52 -8.82 -1.69 -2.69
CA ILE A 52 -9.54 -0.49 -3.07
C ILE A 52 -11.01 -0.84 -3.28
N ALA A 53 -11.92 -0.02 -2.75
CA ALA A 53 -13.35 -0.19 -2.94
C ALA A 53 -13.99 1.15 -3.29
N ILE A 54 -14.97 1.12 -4.19
CA ILE A 54 -15.78 2.28 -4.57
C ILE A 54 -17.23 2.01 -4.18
N ASP A 55 -17.80 2.88 -3.36
CA ASP A 55 -19.22 2.88 -3.04
C ASP A 55 -20.02 3.48 -4.19
N LYS A 56 -20.64 2.59 -4.97
CA LYS A 56 -21.44 2.91 -6.15
C LYS A 56 -22.70 3.71 -5.83
N ARG A 57 -23.20 3.68 -4.59
CA ARG A 57 -24.43 4.38 -4.19
C ARG A 57 -24.24 5.88 -4.09
N ILE A 58 -23.02 6.32 -3.76
CA ILE A 58 -22.67 7.73 -3.57
C ILE A 58 -21.73 8.27 -4.65
N CYS A 59 -21.15 7.39 -5.47
CA CYS A 59 -20.33 7.79 -6.61
C CYS A 59 -21.16 8.57 -7.64
N LYS A 60 -20.68 9.75 -8.03
CA LYS A 60 -21.31 10.57 -9.10
C LYS A 60 -20.99 10.10 -10.52
N GLY A 61 -20.21 9.03 -10.66
CA GLY A 61 -20.05 8.32 -11.92
C GLY A 61 -19.65 9.23 -13.09
N VAL A 62 -20.34 9.02 -14.22
CA VAL A 62 -20.04 9.56 -15.55
C VAL A 62 -19.89 11.08 -15.61
N GLU A 63 -20.46 11.81 -14.65
CA GLU A 63 -20.44 13.28 -14.60
C GLU A 63 -19.14 13.84 -14.01
N CYS A 64 -18.36 13.05 -13.26
CA CYS A 64 -17.21 13.55 -12.48
C CYS A 64 -15.84 13.18 -13.09
N LYS A 65 -15.60 11.89 -13.33
CA LYS A 65 -14.35 11.32 -13.91
C LYS A 65 -13.02 11.72 -13.23
N LEU A 66 -13.02 12.41 -12.08
CA LEU A 66 -11.80 12.92 -11.45
C LEU A 66 -10.82 11.81 -11.06
N CYS A 67 -11.31 10.75 -10.40
CA CYS A 67 -10.46 9.64 -9.95
C CYS A 67 -9.75 8.91 -11.10
N ILE A 68 -10.39 8.83 -12.27
CA ILE A 68 -9.82 8.23 -13.48
C ILE A 68 -8.71 9.11 -14.04
N LYS A 69 -8.94 10.42 -14.17
CA LYS A 69 -7.97 11.38 -14.72
C LYS A 69 -6.68 11.48 -13.91
N VAL A 70 -6.77 11.34 -12.58
CA VAL A 70 -5.61 11.45 -11.68
C VAL A 70 -4.91 10.13 -11.40
N CYS A 71 -5.39 9.01 -11.94
CA CYS A 71 -4.80 7.70 -11.68
C CYS A 71 -3.48 7.55 -12.45
N PRO A 72 -2.31 7.46 -11.78
CA PRO A 72 -1.02 7.43 -12.47
C PRO A 72 -0.79 6.17 -13.31
N THR A 73 -1.52 5.09 -13.01
CA THR A 73 -1.37 3.78 -13.66
C THR A 73 -2.57 3.41 -14.54
N ASN A 74 -3.53 4.32 -14.73
CA ASN A 74 -4.79 4.05 -15.45
C ASN A 74 -5.56 2.82 -14.91
N ALA A 75 -5.44 2.54 -13.62
CA ALA A 75 -6.15 1.43 -12.97
C ALA A 75 -7.67 1.64 -12.86
N LEU A 76 -8.14 2.87 -13.03
CA LEU A 76 -9.55 3.23 -12.94
C LEU A 76 -10.09 3.56 -14.34
N TYR A 77 -11.27 3.04 -14.69
CA TYR A 77 -11.86 3.20 -16.02
C TYR A 77 -13.39 3.28 -15.98
N TRP A 78 -14.01 3.66 -17.09
CA TRP A 78 -15.47 3.64 -17.23
C TRP A 78 -15.97 2.27 -17.68
N LYS A 79 -16.90 1.69 -16.91
CA LYS A 79 -17.69 0.56 -17.39
C LYS A 79 -18.82 1.07 -18.28
N GLY A 80 -19.24 0.25 -19.24
CA GLY A 80 -20.41 0.53 -20.09
C GLY A 80 -21.71 0.72 -19.28
N SER A 81 -21.77 0.22 -18.04
CA SER A 81 -22.87 0.43 -17.09
C SER A 81 -22.92 1.82 -16.44
N GLY A 82 -21.96 2.71 -16.72
CA GLY A 82 -21.86 4.04 -16.10
C GLY A 82 -21.17 4.05 -14.73
N GLU A 83 -20.64 2.91 -14.29
CA GLU A 83 -19.89 2.78 -13.03
C GLU A 83 -18.37 2.89 -13.26
N VAL A 84 -17.64 3.29 -12.22
CA VAL A 84 -16.17 3.23 -12.24
C VAL A 84 -15.72 1.79 -12.02
N GLY A 85 -14.92 1.27 -12.95
CA GLY A 85 -14.22 0.00 -12.84
C GLY A 85 -12.81 0.17 -12.30
N ILE A 86 -12.28 -0.92 -11.75
CA ILE A 86 -10.95 -1.01 -11.17
C ILE A 86 -10.25 -2.22 -11.78
N THR A 87 -9.06 -2.03 -12.31
CA THR A 87 -8.12 -3.09 -12.66
C THR A 87 -7.15 -3.21 -11.48
N GLU A 88 -7.37 -4.20 -10.61
CA GLU A 88 -6.64 -4.32 -9.34
C GLU A 88 -5.14 -4.47 -9.57
N GLU A 89 -4.73 -5.20 -10.61
CA GLU A 89 -3.34 -5.44 -10.99
C GLU A 89 -2.56 -4.17 -11.32
N LEU A 90 -3.25 -3.12 -11.77
CA LEU A 90 -2.64 -1.82 -12.07
C LEU A 90 -2.71 -0.86 -10.88
N CYS A 91 -3.55 -1.13 -9.88
CA CYS A 91 -3.74 -0.22 -8.75
C CYS A 91 -2.59 -0.34 -7.76
N ILE A 92 -1.78 0.71 -7.65
CA ILE A 92 -0.66 0.79 -6.67
C ILE A 92 -1.08 1.42 -5.34
N TYR A 93 -2.39 1.52 -5.06
CA TYR A 93 -2.95 2.04 -3.80
C TYR A 93 -2.40 3.43 -3.38
N CYS A 94 -2.06 4.29 -4.34
CA CYS A 94 -1.37 5.56 -4.08
C CYS A 94 -2.22 6.59 -3.33
N GLY A 95 -3.55 6.50 -3.39
CA GLY A 95 -4.47 7.43 -2.72
C GLY A 95 -4.90 8.65 -3.55
N ALA A 96 -4.37 8.84 -4.76
CA ALA A 96 -4.74 9.97 -5.63
C ALA A 96 -6.25 10.05 -5.90
N CYS A 97 -6.92 8.90 -6.06
CA CYS A 97 -8.36 8.83 -6.26
C CYS A 97 -9.16 9.26 -5.02
N VAL A 98 -8.71 8.94 -3.81
CA VAL A 98 -9.34 9.39 -2.55
C VAL A 98 -9.15 10.89 -2.39
N LEU A 99 -7.95 11.41 -2.65
CA LEU A 99 -7.63 12.83 -2.52
C LEU A 99 -8.48 13.72 -3.44
N ASN A 100 -8.80 13.23 -4.64
CA ASN A 100 -9.57 13.98 -5.64
C ASN A 100 -11.06 13.63 -5.67
N CYS A 101 -11.51 12.70 -4.83
CA CYS A 101 -12.93 12.41 -4.74
C CYS A 101 -13.63 13.52 -3.95
N MET A 102 -14.56 14.23 -4.58
CA MET A 102 -15.37 15.26 -3.92
C MET A 102 -16.44 14.69 -2.97
N VAL A 103 -16.62 13.36 -2.96
CA VAL A 103 -17.57 12.66 -2.10
C VAL A 103 -16.80 11.86 -1.06
N ASP A 104 -16.84 12.31 0.18
CA ASP A 104 -16.22 11.60 1.29
C ASP A 104 -16.74 10.17 1.40
N ASN A 105 -15.84 9.23 1.72
CA ASN A 105 -16.12 7.80 1.87
C ASN A 105 -16.55 7.06 0.61
N CYS A 106 -16.60 7.72 -0.55
CA CYS A 106 -16.90 7.07 -1.83
C CYS A 106 -15.81 6.08 -2.23
N ILE A 107 -14.54 6.42 -2.00
CA ILE A 107 -13.41 5.53 -2.31
C ILE A 107 -12.71 5.19 -1.00
N LYS A 108 -12.47 3.91 -0.75
CA LYS A 108 -11.78 3.40 0.44
C LYS A 108 -10.54 2.66 0.00
N ILE A 109 -9.41 2.96 0.62
CA ILE A 109 -8.16 2.25 0.40
C ILE A 109 -7.64 1.69 1.72
N GLU A 110 -7.20 0.45 1.67
CA GLU A 110 -6.36 -0.20 2.68
C GLU A 110 -5.07 -0.65 1.99
N ARG A 111 -3.91 -0.37 2.59
CA ARG A 111 -2.62 -0.76 2.01
C ARG A 111 -1.60 -1.10 3.10
N ARG A 112 -0.68 -2.03 2.82
CA ARG A 112 0.36 -2.45 3.76
C ARG A 112 1.74 -2.08 3.25
N ARG A 113 2.56 -1.48 4.12
CA ARG A 113 3.97 -1.19 3.84
C ARG A 113 4.88 -2.38 4.14
N GLU A 114 6.11 -2.34 3.64
CA GLU A 114 7.14 -3.34 3.93
C GLU A 114 7.45 -3.49 5.42
N ASN A 115 7.30 -2.42 6.20
CA ASN A 115 7.47 -2.43 7.66
C ASN A 115 6.24 -2.98 8.42
N GLY A 116 5.26 -3.55 7.72
CA GLY A 116 4.04 -4.11 8.29
C GLY A 116 2.97 -3.10 8.70
N VAL A 117 3.23 -1.79 8.59
CA VAL A 117 2.23 -0.76 8.90
C VAL A 117 1.09 -0.81 7.88
N VAL A 118 -0.14 -0.90 8.39
CA VAL A 118 -1.37 -0.87 7.60
C VAL A 118 -1.98 0.53 7.65
N GLU A 119 -2.31 1.07 6.48
CA GLU A 119 -2.91 2.38 6.30
C GLU A 119 -4.32 2.23 5.75
N ARG A 120 -5.27 2.96 6.34
CA ARG A 120 -6.67 2.99 5.91
C ARG A 120 -7.16 4.42 5.82
N PHE A 121 -7.74 4.79 4.68
CA PHE A 121 -8.29 6.13 4.48
C PHE A 121 -9.38 6.12 3.41
N SER A 122 -10.33 7.04 3.57
CA SER A 122 -11.49 7.15 2.70
C SER A 122 -11.96 8.59 2.44
N THR A 123 -11.22 9.57 2.97
CA THR A 123 -11.49 11.00 2.78
C THR A 123 -10.19 11.72 2.42
N PRO A 124 -10.25 12.82 1.64
CA PRO A 124 -9.08 13.65 1.34
C PRO A 124 -8.35 14.10 2.61
N ARG A 125 -9.10 14.47 3.66
CA ARG A 125 -8.55 14.90 4.94
C ARG A 125 -7.74 13.80 5.64
N ALA A 126 -8.30 12.58 5.73
CA ALA A 126 -7.60 11.47 6.38
C ALA A 126 -6.31 11.12 5.63
N PHE A 127 -6.36 11.10 4.29
CA PHE A 127 -5.18 10.85 3.46
C PHE A 127 -4.12 11.94 3.60
N ALA A 128 -4.52 13.22 3.55
CA ALA A 128 -3.59 14.34 3.71
C ALA A 128 -2.92 14.36 5.10
N MET A 129 -3.66 14.03 6.16
CA MET A 129 -3.10 13.92 7.51
C MET A 129 -2.08 12.78 7.62
N LEU A 130 -2.36 11.64 7.00
CA LEU A 130 -1.44 10.50 6.95
C LEU A 130 -0.12 10.88 6.26
N GLU A 131 -0.19 11.43 5.04
CA GLU A 131 0.99 11.81 4.28
C GLU A 131 1.78 12.92 5.00
N ASN A 132 1.11 13.92 5.60
CA ASN A 132 1.80 14.94 6.40
C ASN A 132 2.54 14.35 7.61
N GLY A 133 1.96 13.34 8.26
CA GLY A 133 2.62 12.62 9.35
C GLY A 133 3.89 11.88 8.91
N ILE A 134 3.82 11.22 7.76
CA ILE A 134 4.97 10.53 7.14
C ILE A 134 6.06 11.53 6.75
N ASP A 135 5.68 12.61 6.07
CA ASP A 135 6.60 13.64 5.63
C ASP A 135 7.26 14.35 6.81
N THR A 136 6.54 14.56 7.90
CA THR A 136 7.10 15.11 9.13
C THR A 136 8.21 14.22 9.68
N LYS A 137 8.01 12.89 9.74
CA LYS A 137 9.06 11.95 10.17
C LYS A 137 10.29 12.01 9.28
N LYS A 138 10.09 11.98 7.96
CA LYS A 138 11.18 12.10 6.97
C LYS A 138 11.94 13.43 7.11
N ARG A 139 11.24 14.54 7.36
CA ARG A 139 11.88 15.84 7.61
C ARG A 139 12.78 15.78 8.85
N PHE A 140 12.32 15.18 9.94
CA PHE A 140 13.15 14.99 11.14
C PHE A 140 14.37 14.10 10.88
N GLU A 141 14.20 12.98 10.16
CA GLU A 141 15.31 12.10 9.77
C GLU A 141 16.35 12.85 8.93
N ARG A 142 15.91 13.64 7.95
CA ARG A 142 16.79 14.48 7.11
C ARG A 142 17.52 15.53 7.93
N VAL A 143 16.85 16.20 8.85
CA VAL A 143 17.48 17.18 9.74
C VAL A 143 18.55 16.51 10.59
N LYS A 144 18.25 15.37 11.22
CA LYS A 144 19.22 14.60 12.03
C LYS A 144 20.41 14.09 11.21
N ALA A 145 20.19 13.71 9.95
CA ALA A 145 21.28 13.26 9.07
C ALA A 145 22.25 14.39 8.71
N ILE A 146 21.75 15.63 8.56
CA ILE A 146 22.59 16.80 8.26
C ILE A 146 23.20 17.38 9.54
N PHE A 147 22.43 17.39 10.62
CA PHE A 147 22.79 17.94 11.93
C PHE A 147 22.51 16.90 13.02
N PRO A 148 23.47 15.99 13.29
CA PRO A 148 23.30 14.94 14.30
C PRO A 148 23.05 15.49 15.70
N SER A 149 23.64 16.65 16.00
CA SER A 149 23.43 17.37 17.25
C SER A 149 23.14 18.85 17.03
N THR A 150 22.53 19.48 18.03
CA THR A 150 22.36 20.94 18.08
C THR A 150 23.71 21.67 17.98
N THR A 151 24.78 21.08 18.50
CA THR A 151 26.11 21.68 18.43
C THR A 151 26.64 21.75 17.00
N ASP A 152 26.34 20.76 16.15
CA ASP A 152 26.76 20.75 14.73
C ASP A 152 26.02 21.82 13.93
N TYR A 153 24.73 22.00 14.21
CA TYR A 153 23.95 23.10 13.65
C TYR A 153 24.55 24.46 14.04
N LEU A 154 24.80 24.68 15.33
CA LEU A 154 25.38 25.92 15.83
C LEU A 154 26.80 26.17 15.33
N LYS A 155 27.62 25.13 15.13
CA LYS A 155 28.95 25.27 14.51
C LYS A 155 28.86 25.77 13.07
N ARG A 156 27.90 25.28 12.29
CA ARG A 156 27.72 25.65 10.88
C ARG A 156 27.10 27.04 10.69
N TYR A 157 26.14 27.39 11.53
CA TYR A 157 25.35 28.62 11.38
C TYR A 157 25.50 29.58 12.56
N LYS A 158 26.63 29.53 13.28
CA LYS A 158 26.87 30.40 14.43
C LYS A 158 26.67 31.86 13.98
N PRO A 159 25.77 32.63 14.59
CA PRO A 159 25.64 34.04 14.27
C PRO A 159 26.97 34.72 14.56
N THR A 160 27.52 35.45 13.59
CA THR A 160 28.64 36.36 13.85
C THR A 160 28.07 37.47 14.72
N LEU A 161 28.34 37.42 16.02
CA LEU A 161 28.04 38.52 16.91
C LEU A 161 28.99 39.66 16.54
N THR A 162 28.52 40.59 15.70
CA THR A 162 29.11 41.92 15.50
C THR A 162 28.73 42.83 16.66
#